data_AF-A0A661Q160-F1
#
_entry.id   AF-A0A661Q160-F1
#
_cell.length_a   1.000
_cell.length_b   1.000
_cell.length_c   1.000
_cell.angle_alpha   90.00
_cell.angle_beta   90.00
_cell.angle_gamma   90.00
#
_symmetry.space_group_name_H-M   'P 1'
#
loop_
_entity.id
_entity.type
_entity.pdbx_description
1 polymer ?
#
loop_
_entity_poly.entity_id
_entity_poly.type
_entity_poly.pdbx_seq_one_letter_code
_entity_poly.pdbx_strand_id
1 'polypeptide(L)'
;MIFLPRGKPVRQKVNPARINLPEAMGKLRTGTFTGYLHFEAPQGAGVILFQKGQLISSIFIDNDESERLIAYDAIAKIFEISILGGAVLNIFSLSADLVLGVHALLHGRYLQKHQDLSCFDVRTQLDQIRDDGLTVCLRIYTDDQTTLIFYDQGYALGFFHEGKTELETSADISTSVARLPGAKLDLLEIRDSDEIVLADLMGSANLGPIWQRTRKLLLEERHKREETAMRSQDQNQEQRRQRTLSTFKIIAGNHIGKFGVTQVEKAFLVVGADLRVEEMEKFYVDLQRLARLVAGQPKILTMIEEMKKKFNDQ
;
A
#
# COMPACT_ATOMS: atom_id res chain seq x y z
N MET A 1 -5.50 -6.66 11.21
CA MET A 1 -5.76 -5.19 11.32
C MET A 1 -5.48 -4.71 12.75
N ILE A 2 -4.95 -3.48 12.90
CA ILE A 2 -4.68 -2.89 14.22
C ILE A 2 -5.89 -2.06 14.66
N PHE A 3 -6.72 -2.62 15.54
CA PHE A 3 -7.81 -1.89 16.18
C PHE A 3 -7.27 -1.10 17.38
N LEU A 4 -7.12 0.21 17.18
CA LEU A 4 -6.75 1.18 18.21
C LEU A 4 -7.93 2.09 18.51
N PRO A 5 -8.13 2.46 19.79
CA PRO A 5 -9.16 3.42 20.13
C PRO A 5 -8.80 4.79 19.55
N ARG A 6 -9.77 5.44 18.92
CA ARG A 6 -9.59 6.76 18.31
C ARG A 6 -9.60 7.82 19.39
N GLY A 7 -8.47 8.49 19.60
CA GLY A 7 -8.38 9.64 20.50
C GLY A 7 -9.02 10.90 19.92
N LYS A 8 -8.70 12.06 20.49
CA LYS A 8 -9.12 13.35 19.92
C LYS A 8 -8.41 13.56 18.58
N PRO A 9 -9.15 13.70 17.46
CA PRO A 9 -8.51 13.88 16.17
C PRO A 9 -7.84 15.24 16.07
N VAL A 10 -6.57 15.25 15.69
CA VAL A 10 -5.79 16.45 15.39
C VAL A 10 -5.85 16.76 13.90
N ARG A 11 -5.66 15.73 13.07
CA ARG A 11 -5.85 15.77 11.62
C ARG A 11 -6.31 14.40 11.13
N GLN A 12 -7.16 14.37 10.12
CA GLN A 12 -7.68 13.14 9.56
C GLN A 12 -7.67 13.19 8.04
N LYS A 13 -7.65 12.01 7.41
CA LYS A 13 -7.75 11.83 5.95
C LYS A 13 -6.69 12.61 5.18
N VAL A 14 -5.48 12.72 5.75
CA VAL A 14 -4.36 13.43 5.12
C VAL A 14 -3.69 12.48 4.14
N ASN A 15 -3.41 12.94 2.91
CA ASN A 15 -2.59 12.19 1.97
C ASN A 15 -1.10 12.40 2.31
N PRO A 16 -0.38 11.37 2.80
CA PRO A 16 0.99 11.51 3.23
C PRO A 16 1.98 11.70 2.07
N ALA A 17 1.62 11.37 0.81
CA ALA A 17 2.48 11.62 -0.35
C ALA A 17 2.68 13.12 -0.65
N ARG A 18 1.78 13.98 -0.14
CA ARG A 18 1.83 15.43 -0.36
C ARG A 18 2.61 16.18 0.71
N ILE A 19 3.14 15.48 1.71
CA ILE A 19 3.86 16.07 2.83
C ILE A 19 5.23 15.43 3.00
N ASN A 20 6.18 16.21 3.53
CA ASN A 20 7.46 15.67 3.98
C ASN A 20 7.28 15.08 5.38
N LEU A 21 7.08 13.76 5.47
CA LEU A 21 6.82 13.08 6.75
C LEU A 21 7.91 13.32 7.80
N PRO A 22 9.22 13.18 7.49
CA PRO A 22 10.27 13.53 8.45
C PRO A 22 10.15 14.93 9.03
N GLU A 23 9.84 15.93 8.19
CA GLU A 23 9.69 17.31 8.65
C GLU A 23 8.42 17.49 9.49
N ALA A 24 7.31 16.86 9.09
CA ALA A 24 6.07 16.86 9.86
C ALA A 24 6.25 16.22 11.24
N MET A 25 6.95 15.08 11.31
CA MET A 25 7.31 14.41 12.56
C MET A 25 8.27 15.26 13.39
N GLY A 26 9.20 15.98 12.75
CA GLY A 26 10.04 16.97 13.43
C GLY A 26 9.24 18.07 14.12
N LYS A 27 8.17 18.56 13.48
CA LYS A 27 7.25 19.55 14.08
C LYS A 27 6.49 18.98 15.28
N LEU A 28 6.07 17.72 15.21
CA LEU A 28 5.42 17.03 16.34
C LEU A 28 6.39 16.88 17.52
N ARG A 29 7.67 16.60 17.25
CA ARG A 29 8.72 16.55 18.28
C ARG A 29 8.91 17.90 18.96
N THR A 30 9.10 18.98 18.19
CA THR A 30 9.27 20.33 18.76
C THR A 30 8.02 20.82 19.49
N GLY A 31 6.84 20.39 19.05
CA GLY A 31 5.55 20.72 19.67
C GLY A 31 5.19 19.86 20.89
N THR A 32 6.09 18.99 21.37
CA THR A 32 5.86 18.08 22.52
C THR A 32 4.60 17.21 22.37
N PHE A 33 4.28 16.81 21.13
CA PHE A 33 3.06 16.07 20.82
C PHE A 33 2.99 14.73 21.58
N THR A 34 1.79 14.38 22.05
CA THR A 34 1.49 13.11 22.74
C THR A 34 0.27 12.47 22.09
N GLY A 35 0.43 11.25 21.58
CA GLY A 35 -0.60 10.56 20.80
C GLY A 35 0.01 9.62 19.77
N TYR A 36 -0.71 9.36 18.68
CA TYR A 36 -0.24 8.49 17.62
C TYR A 36 -0.66 8.96 16.23
N LEU A 37 0.11 8.51 15.24
CA LEU A 37 -0.18 8.60 13.83
C LEU A 37 -0.59 7.21 13.36
N HIS A 38 -1.69 7.13 12.62
CA HIS A 38 -2.22 5.92 12.04
C HIS A 38 -2.23 6.05 10.52
N PHE A 39 -1.59 5.11 9.84
CA PHE A 39 -1.47 5.04 8.40
C PHE A 39 -2.25 3.83 7.91
N GLU A 40 -3.28 4.06 7.11
CA GLU A 40 -4.08 3.00 6.49
C GLU A 40 -3.74 2.91 5.02
N ALA A 41 -3.33 1.74 4.52
CA ALA A 41 -3.03 1.52 3.12
C ALA A 41 -3.54 0.16 2.65
N PRO A 42 -3.74 -0.06 1.33
CA PRO A 42 -4.11 -1.37 0.79
C PRO A 42 -3.11 -2.50 1.08
N GLN A 43 -1.89 -2.17 1.52
CA GLN A 43 -0.86 -3.15 1.87
C GLN A 43 -0.87 -3.52 3.36
N GLY A 44 -1.52 -2.72 4.22
CA GLY A 44 -1.43 -2.88 5.68
C GLY A 44 -1.67 -1.58 6.43
N ALA A 45 -1.48 -1.64 7.74
CA ALA A 45 -1.62 -0.52 8.65
C ALA A 45 -0.32 -0.23 9.41
N GLY A 46 0.05 1.05 9.47
CA GLY A 46 1.21 1.55 10.21
C GLY A 46 0.79 2.42 11.39
N VAL A 47 1.48 2.29 12.52
CA VAL A 47 1.29 3.15 13.69
C VAL A 47 2.62 3.72 14.15
N ILE A 48 2.63 5.00 14.49
CA ILE A 48 3.76 5.70 15.11
C ILE A 48 3.28 6.38 16.38
N LEU A 49 3.90 6.07 17.52
CA LEU A 49 3.56 6.62 18.83
C LEU A 49 4.52 7.72 19.23
N PHE A 50 3.95 8.79 19.79
CA PHE A 50 4.67 9.91 20.36
C PHE A 50 4.27 10.15 21.81
N GLN A 51 5.26 10.43 22.65
CA GLN A 51 5.05 10.86 24.04
C GLN A 51 5.91 12.09 24.31
N LYS A 52 5.27 13.21 24.67
CA LYS A 52 5.94 14.50 24.94
C LYS A 52 6.96 14.89 23.85
N GLY A 53 6.63 14.60 22.59
CA GLY A 53 7.46 14.85 21.41
C GLY A 53 8.49 13.77 21.07
N GLN A 54 8.72 12.77 21.93
CA GLN A 54 9.63 11.66 21.65
C GLN A 54 8.90 10.58 20.83
N LEU A 55 9.57 10.04 19.81
CA LEU A 55 9.02 8.91 19.03
C LEU A 55 9.39 7.62 19.75
N ILE A 56 8.44 7.09 20.52
CA ILE A 56 8.70 5.96 21.42
C ILE A 56 8.49 4.59 20.76
N SER A 57 7.71 4.53 19.68
CA SER A 57 7.41 3.27 19.00
C SER A 57 6.91 3.49 17.58
N SER A 58 7.25 2.54 16.70
CA SER A 58 6.66 2.40 15.38
C SER A 58 6.41 0.93 15.07
N ILE A 59 5.30 0.65 14.41
CA ILE A 59 4.90 -0.68 13.97
C ILE A 59 4.23 -0.59 12.60
N PHE A 60 4.42 -1.62 11.80
CA PHE A 60 3.64 -1.84 10.58
C PHE A 60 3.20 -3.30 10.56
N ILE A 61 1.93 -3.53 10.24
CA ILE A 61 1.35 -4.86 10.07
C ILE A 61 0.73 -4.90 8.68
N ASP A 62 1.08 -5.92 7.90
CA ASP A 62 0.43 -6.19 6.62
C ASP A 62 -1.04 -6.59 6.79
N ASN A 63 -1.79 -6.63 5.68
CA ASN A 63 -3.21 -6.99 5.75
C ASN A 63 -3.45 -8.46 6.16
N ASP A 64 -2.51 -9.35 5.84
CA ASP A 64 -2.61 -10.78 6.15
C ASP A 64 -2.08 -11.12 7.56
N GLU A 65 -1.65 -10.13 8.35
CA GLU A 65 -0.97 -10.27 9.64
C GLU A 65 0.25 -11.22 9.61
N SER A 66 0.81 -11.47 8.43
CA SER A 66 1.94 -12.37 8.21
C SER A 66 3.27 -11.70 8.49
N GLU A 67 3.34 -10.38 8.24
CA GLU A 67 4.53 -9.57 8.41
C GLU A 67 4.26 -8.45 9.42
N ARG A 68 5.07 -8.45 10.47
CA ARG A 68 5.05 -7.43 11.51
C ARG A 68 6.42 -6.79 11.64
N LEU A 69 6.50 -5.53 11.23
CA LEU A 69 7.72 -4.73 11.33
C LEU A 69 7.64 -3.80 12.53
N ILE A 70 8.78 -3.50 13.13
CA ILE A 70 8.89 -2.60 14.29
C ILE A 70 9.99 -1.56 14.08
N ALA A 71 9.98 -0.49 14.88
CA ALA A 71 11.00 0.54 14.93
C ALA A 71 11.36 1.08 13.53
N TYR A 72 12.64 1.06 13.13
CA TYR A 72 13.11 1.65 11.88
C TYR A 72 12.60 0.92 10.63
N ASP A 73 12.40 -0.39 10.69
CA ASP A 73 11.85 -1.16 9.57
C ASP A 73 10.38 -0.79 9.33
N ALA A 74 9.61 -0.61 10.42
CA ALA A 74 8.26 -0.09 10.34
C ALA A 74 8.22 1.34 9.76
N ILE A 75 9.11 2.23 10.21
CA ILE A 75 9.20 3.61 9.69
C ILE A 75 9.53 3.59 8.19
N ALA A 76 10.49 2.76 7.76
CA ALA A 76 10.86 2.63 6.37
C ALA A 76 9.68 2.16 5.51
N LYS A 77 8.91 1.18 5.99
CA LYS A 77 7.72 0.68 5.30
C LYS A 77 6.60 1.72 5.26
N ILE A 78 6.37 2.44 6.37
CA ILE A 78 5.41 3.54 6.43
C ILE A 78 5.79 4.65 5.44
N PHE A 79 7.07 4.97 5.32
CA PHE A 79 7.55 5.94 4.33
C PHE A 79 7.31 5.45 2.90
N GLU A 80 7.58 4.18 2.62
CA GLU A 80 7.34 3.56 1.32
C GLU A 80 5.87 3.68 0.89
N ILE A 81 4.92 3.18 1.70
CA ILE A 81 3.48 3.25 1.39
C ILE A 81 2.98 4.69 1.29
N SER A 82 3.60 5.59 2.06
CA SER A 82 3.27 7.01 2.05
C SER A 82 3.71 7.69 0.76
N ILE A 83 4.90 7.39 0.26
CA ILE A 83 5.43 7.93 -1.00
C ILE A 83 4.64 7.39 -2.20
N LEU A 84 4.24 6.11 -2.15
CA LEU A 84 3.42 5.48 -3.19
C LEU A 84 2.01 6.09 -3.29
N GLY A 85 1.55 6.82 -2.26
CA GLY A 85 0.30 7.57 -2.28
C GLY A 85 -0.97 6.76 -2.06
N GLY A 86 -0.82 5.47 -1.71
CA GLY A 86 -1.94 4.60 -1.33
C GLY A 86 -2.34 4.70 0.15
N ALA A 87 -1.57 5.43 0.96
CA ALA A 87 -1.83 5.55 2.39
C ALA A 87 -2.72 6.76 2.75
N VAL A 88 -3.49 6.61 3.82
CA VAL A 88 -4.26 7.68 4.48
C VAL A 88 -3.72 7.88 5.89
N LEU A 89 -3.33 9.10 6.22
CA LEU A 89 -2.81 9.47 7.53
C LEU A 89 -3.90 10.09 8.40
N ASN A 90 -4.08 9.52 9.59
CA ASN A 90 -4.88 10.05 10.69
C ASN A 90 -3.98 10.30 11.91
N ILE A 91 -4.17 11.42 12.61
CA ILE A 91 -3.38 11.84 13.77
C ILE A 91 -4.33 12.04 14.94
N PHE A 92 -4.10 11.33 16.03
CA PHE A 92 -4.93 11.36 17.23
C PHE A 92 -4.10 11.75 18.45
N SER A 93 -4.59 12.69 19.22
CA SER A 93 -4.02 13.09 20.51
C SER A 93 -4.55 12.20 21.62
N LEU A 94 -3.68 11.83 22.56
CA LEU A 94 -4.00 11.03 23.74
C LEU A 94 -3.31 11.63 24.98
N SER A 95 -3.77 11.27 26.18
CA SER A 95 -3.00 11.49 27.41
C SER A 95 -1.74 10.60 27.44
N ALA A 96 -0.78 10.95 28.29
CA ALA A 96 0.46 10.20 28.43
C ALA A 96 0.22 8.74 28.85
N ASP A 97 -0.70 8.51 29.78
CA ASP A 97 -1.03 7.18 30.31
C ASP A 97 -1.66 6.30 29.21
N LEU A 98 -2.52 6.88 28.38
CA LEU A 98 -3.12 6.18 27.25
C LEU A 98 -2.10 5.83 26.17
N VAL A 99 -1.09 6.67 25.94
CA VAL A 99 0.00 6.35 25.01
C VAL A 99 0.78 5.12 25.49
N LEU A 100 1.05 4.99 26.79
CA LEU A 100 1.67 3.80 27.36
C LEU A 100 0.77 2.57 27.21
N GLY A 101 -0.53 2.74 27.42
CA GLY A 101 -1.52 1.70 27.16
C GLY A 101 -1.50 1.21 25.72
N VAL A 102 -1.50 2.12 24.75
CA VAL A 102 -1.39 1.78 23.32
C VAL A 102 -0.03 1.16 23.00
N HIS A 103 1.06 1.63 23.63
CA HIS A 103 2.37 1.00 23.49
C HIS A 103 2.35 -0.47 23.94
N ALA A 104 1.74 -0.77 25.09
CA ALA A 104 1.54 -2.13 25.57
C ALA A 104 0.60 -2.94 24.68
N LEU A 105 -0.42 -2.33 24.06
CA LEU A 105 -1.24 -3.01 23.04
C LEU A 105 -0.44 -3.45 21.83
N LEU A 106 0.50 -2.62 21.40
CA LEU A 106 1.31 -2.95 20.25
C LEU A 106 2.36 -3.98 20.64
N HIS A 107 3.16 -3.75 21.68
CA HIS A 107 4.35 -4.57 21.98
C HIS A 107 4.22 -5.53 23.16
N GLY A 108 3.12 -5.46 23.91
CA GLY A 108 2.92 -6.21 25.13
C GLY A 108 2.63 -7.69 24.91
N ARG A 109 2.69 -8.42 26.02
CA ARG A 109 2.39 -9.84 26.05
C ARG A 109 0.88 -10.04 26.18
N TYR A 110 0.29 -10.68 25.19
CA TYR A 110 -1.11 -11.11 25.26
C TYR A 110 -1.21 -12.30 26.23
N LEU A 111 -1.97 -12.13 27.31
CA LEU A 111 -2.39 -13.24 28.16
C LEU A 111 -3.47 -14.05 27.45
N GLN A 112 -4.39 -13.34 26.79
CA GLN A 112 -5.48 -13.92 26.01
C GLN A 112 -5.76 -13.03 24.78
N LYS A 113 -6.07 -13.65 23.64
CA LYS A 113 -6.34 -12.96 22.38
C LYS A 113 -7.58 -13.54 21.71
N HIS A 114 -8.38 -12.69 21.07
CA HIS A 114 -9.58 -13.00 20.28
C HIS A 114 -10.62 -13.84 21.02
N GLN A 115 -10.81 -13.61 22.31
CA GLN A 115 -11.81 -14.34 23.08
C GLN A 115 -13.20 -13.81 22.71
N ASP A 116 -14.11 -14.71 22.36
CA ASP A 116 -15.51 -14.33 22.13
C ASP A 116 -16.13 -13.96 23.48
N LEU A 117 -16.56 -12.70 23.60
CA LEU A 117 -17.08 -12.18 24.85
C LEU A 117 -18.36 -12.91 25.30
N SER A 118 -19.12 -13.47 24.35
CA SER A 118 -20.35 -14.22 24.65
C SER A 118 -20.11 -15.52 25.43
N CYS A 119 -18.91 -16.08 25.31
CA CYS A 119 -18.50 -17.32 25.96
C CYS A 119 -17.48 -17.09 27.08
N PHE A 120 -17.16 -15.82 27.38
CA PHE A 120 -16.10 -15.45 28.30
C PHE A 120 -16.66 -15.12 29.69
N ASP A 121 -16.17 -15.80 30.73
CA ASP A 121 -16.50 -15.45 32.12
C ASP A 121 -15.71 -14.21 32.56
N VAL A 122 -16.25 -13.05 32.19
CA VAL A 122 -15.69 -11.74 32.53
C VAL A 122 -15.52 -11.61 34.05
N ARG A 123 -16.45 -12.13 34.86
CA ARG A 123 -16.43 -11.91 36.30
C ARG A 123 -15.24 -12.60 36.95
N THR A 124 -15.07 -13.89 36.67
CA THR A 124 -13.96 -14.68 37.20
C THR A 124 -12.61 -14.09 36.78
N GLN A 125 -12.51 -13.56 35.56
CA GLN A 125 -11.28 -12.93 35.08
C GLN A 125 -10.99 -11.58 35.76
N LEU A 126 -12.01 -10.75 35.99
CA LEU A 126 -11.85 -9.52 36.75
C LEU A 126 -11.49 -9.78 38.22
N ASP A 127 -12.08 -10.81 38.83
CA ASP A 127 -11.71 -11.26 40.16
C ASP A 127 -10.26 -11.73 40.20
N GLN A 128 -9.82 -12.50 39.19
CA GLN A 128 -8.43 -12.94 39.07
C GLN A 128 -7.45 -11.77 38.91
N ILE A 129 -7.77 -10.78 38.07
CA ILE A 129 -6.93 -9.57 37.90
C ILE A 129 -6.77 -8.84 39.24
N ARG A 130 -7.85 -8.72 40.02
CA ARG A 130 -7.81 -8.11 41.35
C ARG A 130 -7.00 -8.93 42.34
N ASP A 131 -7.27 -10.23 42.43
CA ASP A 131 -6.72 -11.11 43.45
C ASP A 131 -5.23 -11.39 43.22
N ASP A 132 -4.80 -11.50 41.96
CA ASP A 132 -3.41 -11.67 41.56
C ASP A 132 -2.65 -10.32 41.46
N GLY A 133 -3.34 -9.18 41.64
CA GLY A 133 -2.75 -7.84 41.61
C GLY A 133 -2.15 -7.49 40.24
N LEU A 134 -2.82 -7.84 39.15
CA LEU A 134 -2.24 -7.68 37.80
C LEU A 134 -2.38 -6.24 37.28
N THR A 135 -1.34 -5.74 36.62
CA THR A 135 -1.38 -4.51 35.80
C THR A 135 -1.62 -4.90 34.33
N VAL A 136 -2.84 -4.68 33.84
CA VAL A 136 -3.32 -5.19 32.55
C VAL A 136 -4.16 -4.19 31.78
N CYS A 137 -4.17 -4.32 30.45
CA CYS A 137 -5.10 -3.64 29.56
C CYS A 137 -6.09 -4.68 29.02
N LEU A 138 -7.39 -4.47 29.25
CA LEU A 138 -8.44 -5.19 28.55
C LEU A 138 -8.82 -4.40 27.31
N ARG A 139 -8.75 -5.05 26.15
CA ARG A 139 -9.25 -4.49 24.90
C ARG A 139 -10.54 -5.20 24.51
N ILE A 140 -11.63 -4.44 24.43
CA ILE A 140 -12.93 -4.91 23.96
C ILE A 140 -13.21 -4.25 22.62
N TYR A 141 -13.47 -5.03 21.58
CA TYR A 141 -13.59 -4.50 20.22
C TYR A 141 -14.55 -5.30 19.35
N THR A 142 -15.13 -4.59 18.39
CA THR A 142 -15.75 -5.14 17.19
C THR A 142 -14.92 -4.71 15.97
N ASP A 143 -15.40 -5.00 14.77
CA ASP A 143 -14.74 -4.55 13.54
C ASP A 143 -14.71 -3.01 13.41
N ASP A 144 -15.63 -2.31 14.09
CA ASP A 144 -15.81 -0.85 13.94
C ASP A 144 -15.53 -0.04 15.20
N GLN A 145 -15.54 -0.66 16.38
CA GLN A 145 -15.42 0.06 17.66
C GLN A 145 -14.43 -0.62 18.59
N THR A 146 -13.67 0.18 19.34
CA THR A 146 -12.74 -0.33 20.37
C THR A 146 -12.85 0.46 21.66
N THR A 147 -12.85 -0.26 22.79
CA THR A 147 -12.75 0.28 24.14
C THR A 147 -11.60 -0.39 24.87
N LEU A 148 -10.84 0.39 25.63
CA LEU A 148 -9.80 -0.11 26.51
C LEU A 148 -10.20 0.08 27.96
N ILE A 149 -9.83 -0.86 28.82
CA ILE A 149 -9.97 -0.75 30.27
C ILE A 149 -8.61 -1.02 30.88
N PHE A 150 -8.15 -0.12 31.75
CA PHE A 150 -6.84 -0.20 32.37
C PHE A 150 -6.96 -0.63 33.83
N TYR A 151 -6.11 -1.59 34.20
CA TYR A 151 -5.94 -2.04 35.57
C TYR A 151 -4.48 -1.84 35.97
N ASP A 152 -4.28 -1.38 37.20
CA ASP A 152 -2.97 -1.29 37.83
C ASP A 152 -3.00 -1.94 39.20
N GLN A 153 -2.12 -2.92 39.41
CA GLN A 153 -2.06 -3.72 40.63
C GLN A 153 -3.44 -4.28 41.05
N GLY A 154 -4.24 -4.71 40.06
CA GLY A 154 -5.59 -5.23 40.28
C GLY A 154 -6.71 -4.19 40.42
N TYR A 155 -6.38 -2.89 40.45
CA TYR A 155 -7.36 -1.80 40.55
C TYR A 155 -7.69 -1.20 39.18
N ALA A 156 -8.98 -1.05 38.89
CA ALA A 156 -9.42 -0.41 37.65
C ALA A 156 -9.10 1.10 37.69
N LEU A 157 -8.24 1.57 36.79
CA LEU A 157 -7.90 2.98 36.61
C LEU A 157 -9.00 3.74 35.85
N GLY A 158 -9.67 3.07 34.92
CA GLY A 158 -10.73 3.64 34.10
C GLY A 158 -10.84 2.97 32.73
N PHE A 159 -11.79 3.44 31.94
CA PHE A 159 -12.00 3.01 30.56
C PHE A 159 -11.76 4.15 29.59
N PHE A 160 -11.35 3.79 28.38
CA PHE A 160 -11.12 4.69 27.27
C PHE A 160 -11.97 4.26 26.09
N HIS A 161 -12.86 5.14 25.66
CA HIS A 161 -13.70 4.93 24.50
C HIS A 161 -13.35 5.94 23.39
N GLU A 162 -13.85 5.68 22.18
CA GLU A 162 -13.56 6.54 21.04
C GLU A 162 -14.00 7.99 21.25
N GLY A 163 -13.15 8.92 20.82
CA GLY A 163 -13.38 10.37 20.83
C GLY A 163 -12.92 11.09 22.09
N LYS A 164 -12.48 10.37 23.13
CA LYS A 164 -11.96 10.99 24.38
C LYS A 164 -10.46 11.19 24.33
N THR A 165 -9.94 11.96 25.29
CA THR A 165 -8.49 12.24 25.43
C THR A 165 -7.90 11.69 26.73
N GLU A 166 -8.75 11.35 27.70
CA GLU A 166 -8.36 10.90 29.05
C GLU A 166 -9.18 9.66 29.43
N LEU A 167 -8.74 8.97 30.48
CA LEU A 167 -9.49 7.87 31.09
C LEU A 167 -10.75 8.41 31.76
N GLU A 168 -11.86 7.71 31.56
CA GLU A 168 -13.09 7.97 32.28
C GLU A 168 -13.34 6.90 33.33
N THR A 169 -13.96 7.30 34.44
CA THR A 169 -14.27 6.43 35.58
C THR A 169 -15.75 6.05 35.66
N SER A 170 -16.62 6.65 34.82
CA SER A 170 -18.07 6.41 34.79
C SER A 170 -18.57 5.82 33.45
N ALA A 171 -18.73 4.50 33.37
CA ALA A 171 -19.09 3.85 32.10
C ALA A 171 -20.58 4.03 31.77
N ASP A 172 -20.89 4.51 30.57
CA ASP A 172 -22.26 4.47 30.04
C ASP A 172 -22.54 3.09 29.46
N ILE A 173 -23.32 2.29 30.20
CA ILE A 173 -23.69 0.91 29.85
C ILE A 173 -24.49 0.86 28.53
N SER A 174 -25.13 1.96 28.12
CA SER A 174 -25.91 2.02 26.89
C SER A 174 -25.03 2.06 25.62
N THR A 175 -23.79 2.51 25.73
CA THR A 175 -22.84 2.64 24.62
C THR A 175 -21.69 1.62 24.69
N SER A 176 -21.82 0.62 25.55
CA SER A 176 -20.77 -0.37 25.78
C SER A 176 -20.54 -1.28 24.56
N VAL A 177 -19.32 -1.25 24.04
CA VAL A 177 -18.85 -2.14 22.95
C VAL A 177 -19.03 -3.62 23.32
N ALA A 178 -18.93 -3.96 24.61
CA ALA A 178 -19.13 -5.32 25.13
C ALA A 178 -20.53 -5.89 24.82
N ARG A 179 -21.53 -5.05 24.55
CA ARG A 179 -22.90 -5.50 24.25
C ARG A 179 -23.15 -5.68 22.75
N LEU A 180 -22.19 -5.30 21.91
CA LEU A 180 -22.35 -5.41 20.47
C LEU A 180 -22.18 -6.87 20.02
N PRO A 181 -22.96 -7.33 19.03
CA PRO A 181 -22.78 -8.66 18.45
C PRO A 181 -21.37 -8.85 17.91
N GLY A 182 -20.74 -9.99 18.22
CA GLY A 182 -19.39 -10.31 17.76
C GLY A 182 -18.27 -9.57 18.49
N ALA A 183 -18.57 -8.92 19.63
CA ALA A 183 -17.54 -8.31 20.46
C ALA A 183 -16.51 -9.35 20.94
N LYS A 184 -15.24 -8.99 20.77
CA LYS A 184 -14.09 -9.79 21.18
C LYS A 184 -13.35 -9.11 22.31
N LEU A 185 -12.65 -9.91 23.10
CA LEU A 185 -11.81 -9.47 24.20
C LEU A 185 -10.37 -9.96 24.02
N ASP A 186 -9.44 -9.05 24.26
CA ASP A 186 -8.05 -9.39 24.53
C ASP A 186 -7.66 -8.93 25.92
N LEU A 187 -6.82 -9.70 26.58
CA LEU A 187 -6.21 -9.36 27.85
C LEU A 187 -4.70 -9.25 27.65
N LEU A 188 -4.16 -8.08 27.97
CA LEU A 188 -2.75 -7.77 27.76
C LEU A 188 -2.09 -7.37 29.07
N GLU A 189 -0.88 -7.86 29.27
CA GLU A 189 -0.03 -7.44 30.38
C GLU A 189 0.63 -6.10 30.05
N ILE A 190 0.48 -5.14 30.97
CA ILE A 190 1.20 -3.85 30.91
C ILE A 190 2.39 -3.99 31.86
N ARG A 191 3.60 -3.91 31.31
CA ARG A 191 4.80 -3.79 32.13
C ARG A 191 4.97 -2.36 32.56
N ASP A 192 5.45 -2.18 33.78
CA ASP A 192 5.55 -0.87 34.41
C ASP A 192 6.46 0.07 33.61
N SER A 193 6.10 1.35 33.59
CA SER A 193 6.79 2.39 32.84
C SER A 193 8.23 2.61 33.30
N ASP A 194 8.55 2.24 34.54
CA ASP A 194 9.90 2.31 35.10
C ASP A 194 10.85 1.22 34.57
N GLU A 195 10.32 0.10 34.05
CA GLU A 195 11.13 -0.95 33.40
C GLU A 195 11.28 -0.74 31.89
N ILE A 196 10.36 -0.02 31.25
CA ILE A 196 10.40 0.23 29.80
C ILE A 196 11.20 1.49 29.54
N VAL A 197 12.50 1.34 29.26
CA VAL A 197 13.30 2.42 28.66
C VAL A 197 12.78 2.65 27.23
N LEU A 198 11.78 3.53 27.10
CA LEU A 198 11.24 3.94 25.81
C LEU A 198 12.31 4.76 25.07
N ALA A 199 13.01 4.11 24.15
CA ALA A 199 14.01 4.78 23.33
C ALA A 199 13.33 5.84 22.44
N ASP A 200 13.84 7.07 22.47
CA ASP A 200 13.48 8.07 21.46
C ASP A 200 14.13 7.67 20.13
N LEU A 201 13.35 7.05 19.25
CA LEU A 201 13.82 6.59 17.94
C LEU A 201 14.28 7.75 17.05
N MET A 202 13.69 8.95 17.21
CA MET A 202 14.13 10.17 16.54
C MET A 202 15.32 10.85 17.24
N GLY A 203 15.55 10.53 18.52
CA GLY A 203 16.77 10.88 19.24
C GLY A 203 17.95 9.99 18.82
N SER A 204 17.67 8.74 18.48
CA SER A 204 18.68 7.73 18.19
C SER A 204 19.07 7.67 16.70
N ALA A 205 18.20 8.10 15.78
CA ALA A 205 18.52 8.16 14.36
C ALA A 205 17.79 9.31 13.63
N ASN A 206 18.45 9.82 12.59
CA ASN A 206 17.85 10.81 11.70
C ASN A 206 16.94 10.11 10.67
N LEU A 207 15.66 10.48 10.64
CA LEU A 207 14.68 9.91 9.72
C LEU A 207 14.81 10.46 8.28
N GLY A 208 15.48 11.60 8.10
CA GLY A 208 15.69 12.23 6.80
C GLY A 208 16.42 11.32 5.80
N PRO A 209 17.59 10.75 6.15
CA PRO A 209 18.28 9.77 5.32
C PRO A 209 17.44 8.55 4.94
N ILE A 210 16.64 8.01 5.87
CA ILE A 210 15.73 6.88 5.61
C ILE A 210 14.72 7.29 4.53
N TRP A 211 14.06 8.44 4.69
CA TRP A 211 13.11 8.96 3.71
C TRP A 211 13.71 9.18 2.32
N GLN A 212 14.88 9.83 2.24
CA GLN A 212 15.53 10.09 0.95
C GLN A 212 15.95 8.80 0.25
N ARG A 213 16.45 7.82 1.01
CA ARG A 213 16.80 6.50 0.48
C ARG A 213 15.57 5.80 -0.09
N THR A 214 14.48 5.73 0.68
CA THR A 214 13.23 5.10 0.23
C THR A 214 12.69 5.79 -1.03
N ARG A 215 12.69 7.12 -1.07
CA ARG A 215 12.25 7.88 -2.25
C ARG A 215 13.11 7.59 -3.48
N LYS A 216 14.43 7.54 -3.33
CA LYS A 216 15.36 7.22 -4.42
C LYS A 216 15.12 5.81 -4.96
N LEU A 217 14.99 4.81 -4.08
CA LEU A 217 14.73 3.43 -4.48
C LEU A 217 13.42 3.31 -5.28
N LEU A 218 12.34 3.94 -4.81
CA LEU A 218 11.06 3.91 -5.51
C LEU A 218 11.10 4.59 -6.89
N LEU A 219 11.86 5.69 -7.02
CA LEU A 219 12.07 6.36 -8.32
C LEU A 219 12.86 5.47 -9.28
N GLU A 220 13.91 4.80 -8.81
CA GLU A 220 14.71 3.88 -9.60
C GLU A 220 13.90 2.65 -10.04
N GLU A 221 13.07 2.08 -9.16
CA GLU A 221 12.18 0.97 -9.51
C GLU A 221 11.16 1.38 -10.57
N ARG A 222 10.58 2.58 -10.44
CA ARG A 222 9.65 3.11 -11.43
C ARG A 222 10.32 3.27 -12.80
N HIS A 223 11.51 3.88 -12.83
CA HIS A 223 12.27 4.05 -14.06
C HIS A 223 12.61 2.71 -14.71
N LYS A 224 13.06 1.72 -13.93
CA LYS A 224 13.32 0.37 -14.43
C LYS A 224 12.07 -0.29 -15.00
N ARG A 225 10.92 -0.16 -14.34
CA ARG A 225 9.64 -0.69 -14.85
C ARG A 225 9.25 -0.02 -16.17
N GLU A 226 9.35 1.29 -16.25
CA GLU A 226 9.08 2.06 -17.48
C GLU A 226 10.03 1.65 -18.61
N GLU A 227 11.34 1.53 -18.35
CA GLU A 227 12.31 1.04 -19.35
C GLU A 227 12.02 -0.39 -19.82
N THR A 228 11.67 -1.30 -18.91
CA THR A 228 11.31 -2.69 -19.29
C THR A 228 10.01 -2.74 -20.08
N ALA A 229 9.03 -1.90 -19.75
CA ALA A 229 7.80 -1.77 -20.50
C ALA A 229 8.06 -1.23 -21.90
N MET A 230 8.88 -0.18 -22.03
CA MET A 230 9.28 0.36 -23.35
C MET A 230 10.02 -0.68 -24.19
N ARG A 231 11.01 -1.37 -23.61
CA ARG A 231 11.75 -2.42 -24.33
C ARG A 231 10.85 -3.57 -24.79
N SER A 232 9.91 -3.99 -23.94
CA SER A 232 8.95 -5.05 -24.32
C SER A 232 7.98 -4.57 -25.40
N GLN A 233 7.54 -3.31 -25.35
CA GLN A 233 6.72 -2.71 -26.39
C GLN A 233 7.46 -2.62 -27.72
N ASP A 234 8.71 -2.14 -27.73
CA ASP A 234 9.56 -2.06 -28.93
C ASP A 234 9.77 -3.45 -29.55
N GLN A 235 10.04 -4.46 -28.71
CA GLN A 235 10.18 -5.85 -29.15
C GLN A 235 8.87 -6.38 -29.76
N ASN A 236 7.72 -6.09 -29.15
CA ASN A 236 6.42 -6.51 -29.66
C ASN A 236 6.07 -5.83 -30.99
N GLN A 237 6.38 -4.54 -31.13
CA GLN A 237 6.17 -3.79 -32.37
C GLN A 237 7.03 -4.33 -33.51
N GLU A 238 8.33 -4.57 -33.25
CA GLU A 238 9.22 -5.14 -34.27
C GLU A 238 8.83 -6.58 -34.63
N GLN A 239 8.40 -7.40 -33.68
CA GLN A 239 7.84 -8.73 -33.96
C GLN A 239 6.57 -8.66 -34.81
N ARG A 240 5.66 -7.71 -34.53
CA ARG A 240 4.44 -7.49 -35.33
C ARG A 240 4.82 -7.11 -36.76
N ARG A 241 5.73 -6.15 -36.92
CA ARG A 241 6.23 -5.71 -38.23
C ARG A 241 6.84 -6.86 -39.04
N GLN A 242 7.67 -7.70 -38.43
CA GLN A 242 8.28 -8.85 -39.10
C GLN A 242 7.24 -9.90 -39.51
N ARG A 243 6.22 -10.15 -38.69
CA ARG A 243 5.10 -11.05 -39.02
C ARG A 243 4.27 -10.52 -40.19
N THR A 244 3.96 -9.22 -40.19
CA THR A 244 3.24 -8.56 -41.29
C THR A 244 4.04 -8.64 -42.59
N LEU A 245 5.34 -8.31 -42.55
CA LEU A 245 6.23 -8.44 -43.71
C LEU A 245 6.28 -9.88 -44.25
N SER A 246 6.42 -10.86 -43.36
CA SER A 246 6.45 -12.28 -43.75
C SER A 246 5.15 -12.71 -44.42
N THR A 247 4.01 -12.27 -43.88
CA THR A 247 2.68 -12.54 -44.44
C THR A 247 2.55 -11.93 -45.84
N PHE A 248 2.96 -10.67 -46.01
CA PHE A 248 2.91 -10.00 -47.31
C PHE A 248 3.84 -10.64 -48.33
N LYS A 249 5.03 -11.10 -47.92
CA LYS A 249 5.93 -11.86 -48.79
C LYS A 249 5.27 -13.15 -49.29
N ILE A 250 4.57 -13.89 -48.43
CA ILE A 250 3.84 -15.10 -48.82
C ILE A 250 2.74 -14.77 -49.84
N ILE A 251 1.91 -13.77 -49.56
CA ILE A 251 0.83 -13.34 -50.47
C ILE A 251 1.41 -12.93 -51.83
N ALA A 252 2.44 -12.08 -51.85
CA ALA A 252 3.05 -11.63 -53.10
C ALA A 252 3.71 -12.78 -53.88
N GLY A 253 4.34 -13.72 -53.17
CA GLY A 253 4.89 -14.94 -53.77
C GLY A 253 3.82 -15.78 -54.47
N ASN A 254 2.63 -15.91 -53.88
CA ASN A 254 1.53 -16.67 -54.47
C ASN A 254 0.93 -16.00 -55.72
N HIS A 255 0.85 -14.66 -55.75
CA HIS A 255 0.20 -13.93 -56.85
C HIS A 255 1.13 -13.56 -58.01
N ILE A 256 2.37 -13.15 -57.70
CA ILE A 256 3.31 -12.54 -58.67
C ILE A 256 4.70 -13.23 -58.62
N GLY A 257 4.86 -14.28 -57.81
CA GLY A 257 6.10 -15.05 -57.74
C GLY A 257 7.25 -14.29 -57.06
N LYS A 258 8.49 -14.75 -57.30
CA LYS A 258 9.70 -14.23 -56.63
C LYS A 258 9.88 -12.72 -56.78
N PHE A 259 9.48 -12.15 -57.92
CA PHE A 259 9.56 -10.70 -58.13
C PHE A 259 8.59 -9.91 -57.25
N GLY A 260 7.40 -10.44 -56.98
CA GLY A 260 6.43 -9.84 -56.06
C GLY A 260 7.00 -9.73 -54.64
N VAL A 261 7.70 -10.77 -54.18
CA VAL A 261 8.39 -10.78 -52.88
C VAL A 261 9.41 -9.63 -52.79
N THR A 262 10.23 -9.43 -53.83
CA THR A 262 11.22 -8.35 -53.87
C THR A 262 10.57 -6.96 -53.88
N GLN A 263 9.42 -6.79 -54.55
CA GLN A 263 8.72 -5.49 -54.54
C GLN A 263 8.08 -5.20 -53.19
N VAL A 264 7.55 -6.22 -52.49
CA VAL A 264 7.07 -6.08 -51.11
C VAL A 264 8.20 -5.65 -50.20
N GLU A 265 9.36 -6.30 -50.24
CA GLU A 265 10.51 -5.93 -49.41
C GLU A 265 10.93 -4.47 -49.64
N LYS A 266 11.02 -4.03 -50.90
CA LYS A 266 11.38 -2.65 -51.24
C LYS A 266 10.33 -1.64 -50.80
N ALA A 267 9.05 -1.92 -51.04
CA ALA A 267 7.97 -1.02 -50.63
C ALA A 267 7.85 -0.96 -49.11
N PHE A 268 8.10 -2.06 -48.39
CA PHE A 268 7.91 -2.14 -46.94
C PHE A 268 9.02 -1.44 -46.13
N LEU A 269 10.12 -1.01 -46.78
CA LEU A 269 11.19 -0.25 -46.13
C LEU A 269 10.71 1.10 -45.55
N VAL A 270 9.65 1.67 -46.10
CA VAL A 270 9.09 2.96 -45.64
C VAL A 270 8.07 2.79 -44.50
N VAL A 271 7.79 1.55 -44.08
CA VAL A 271 6.85 1.24 -43.00
C VAL A 271 7.62 1.09 -41.69
N GLY A 272 7.28 1.95 -40.71
CA GLY A 272 7.85 1.96 -39.38
C GLY A 272 7.38 0.78 -38.51
N ALA A 273 8.02 0.61 -37.35
CA ALA A 273 7.68 -0.45 -36.38
C ALA A 273 6.23 -0.37 -35.88
N ASP A 274 5.65 0.83 -35.87
CA ASP A 274 4.27 1.09 -35.42
C ASP A 274 3.19 0.67 -36.44
N LEU A 275 3.55 0.34 -37.68
CA LEU A 275 2.60 0.00 -38.77
C LEU A 275 1.47 1.04 -38.91
N ARG A 276 1.82 2.33 -38.92
CA ARG A 276 0.83 3.42 -38.95
C ARG A 276 0.01 3.36 -40.24
N VAL A 277 -1.28 3.71 -40.14
CA VAL A 277 -2.23 3.63 -41.27
C VAL A 277 -1.72 4.41 -42.49
N GLU A 278 -1.19 5.62 -42.29
CA GLU A 278 -0.64 6.46 -43.36
C GLU A 278 0.55 5.82 -44.08
N GLU A 279 1.44 5.15 -43.34
CA GLU A 279 2.61 4.45 -43.89
C GLU A 279 2.18 3.20 -44.67
N MET A 280 1.15 2.51 -44.19
CA MET A 280 0.57 1.34 -44.84
C MET A 280 -0.16 1.71 -46.14
N GLU A 281 -0.89 2.82 -46.16
CA GLU A 281 -1.51 3.33 -47.39
C GLU A 281 -0.46 3.68 -48.44
N LYS A 282 0.62 4.36 -48.03
CA LYS A 282 1.76 4.65 -48.90
C LYS A 282 2.43 3.38 -49.40
N PHE A 283 2.62 2.37 -48.55
CA PHE A 283 3.13 1.06 -48.92
C PHE A 283 2.30 0.43 -50.04
N TYR A 284 0.96 0.42 -49.95
CA TYR A 284 0.11 -0.18 -50.98
C TYR A 284 0.22 0.57 -52.32
N VAL A 285 0.30 1.89 -52.29
CA VAL A 285 0.48 2.71 -53.51
C VAL A 285 1.85 2.45 -54.15
N ASP A 286 2.91 2.41 -53.35
CA ASP A 286 4.28 2.14 -53.83
C ASP A 286 4.41 0.71 -54.36
N LEU A 287 3.82 -0.27 -53.68
CA LEU A 287 3.79 -1.66 -54.12
C LEU A 287 3.04 -1.79 -55.46
N GLN A 288 1.90 -1.11 -55.63
CA GLN A 288 1.16 -1.12 -56.88
C GLN A 288 2.00 -0.56 -58.03
N ARG A 289 2.72 0.54 -57.79
CA ARG A 289 3.63 1.16 -58.78
C ARG A 289 4.78 0.24 -59.16
N LEU A 290 5.42 -0.38 -58.17
CA LEU A 290 6.56 -1.28 -58.37
C LEU A 290 6.17 -2.59 -59.04
N ALA A 291 5.01 -3.17 -58.70
CA ALA A 291 4.54 -4.45 -59.24
C ALA A 291 4.03 -4.34 -60.69
N ARG A 292 3.60 -3.16 -61.15
CA ARG A 292 3.14 -2.92 -62.55
C ARG A 292 4.21 -3.24 -63.60
N LEU A 293 5.49 -3.21 -63.22
CA LEU A 293 6.60 -3.56 -64.11
C LEU A 293 6.72 -5.08 -64.33
N VAL A 294 6.04 -5.91 -63.54
CA VAL A 294 6.27 -7.36 -63.49
C VAL A 294 4.99 -8.20 -63.60
N ALA A 295 3.80 -7.62 -63.40
CA ALA A 295 2.52 -8.32 -63.55
C ALA A 295 1.41 -7.43 -64.12
N GLY A 296 0.37 -8.07 -64.66
CA GLY A 296 -0.85 -7.39 -65.10
C GLY A 296 -1.66 -6.82 -63.93
N GLN A 297 -2.31 -5.68 -64.16
CA GLN A 297 -3.11 -4.97 -63.14
C GLN A 297 -4.11 -5.83 -62.34
N PRO A 298 -4.86 -6.77 -62.95
CA PRO A 298 -5.84 -7.56 -62.20
C PRO A 298 -5.22 -8.36 -61.06
N LYS A 299 -4.06 -9.00 -61.29
CA LYS A 299 -3.35 -9.78 -60.28
C LYS A 299 -2.79 -8.92 -59.15
N ILE A 300 -2.34 -7.70 -59.47
CA ILE A 300 -1.80 -6.76 -58.49
C ILE A 300 -2.91 -6.26 -57.56
N LEU A 301 -4.10 -5.97 -58.09
CA LEU A 301 -5.24 -5.52 -57.29
C LEU A 301 -5.70 -6.63 -56.33
N THR A 302 -5.87 -7.86 -56.81
CA THR A 302 -6.25 -9.00 -55.96
C THR A 302 -5.24 -9.26 -54.85
N MET A 303 -3.94 -9.16 -55.16
CA MET A 303 -2.86 -9.29 -54.17
C MET A 303 -2.95 -8.22 -53.07
N ILE A 304 -3.14 -6.95 -53.44
CA ILE A 304 -3.23 -5.84 -52.48
C ILE A 304 -4.49 -5.94 -51.62
N GLU A 305 -5.63 -6.34 -52.20
CA GLU A 305 -6.87 -6.59 -51.45
C GLU A 305 -6.70 -7.70 -50.41
N GLU A 306 -6.02 -8.79 -50.77
CA GLU A 306 -5.72 -9.88 -49.83
C GLU A 306 -4.79 -9.42 -48.70
N MET A 307 -3.77 -8.61 -49.00
CA MET A 307 -2.89 -8.02 -47.98
C MET A 307 -3.65 -7.09 -47.04
N LYS A 308 -4.52 -6.22 -47.56
CA LYS A 308 -5.37 -5.32 -46.75
C LYS A 308 -6.30 -6.09 -45.85
N LYS A 309 -6.94 -7.15 -46.38
CA LYS A 309 -7.81 -8.02 -45.59
C LYS A 309 -7.04 -8.69 -44.45
N LYS A 310 -5.88 -9.28 -44.75
CA LYS A 310 -5.03 -9.93 -43.74
C LYS A 310 -4.44 -8.97 -42.71
N PHE A 311 -4.22 -7.71 -43.07
CA PHE A 311 -3.77 -6.67 -42.14
C PHE A 311 -4.90 -6.19 -41.22
N ASN A 312 -6.13 -6.09 -41.72
CA ASN A 312 -7.29 -5.69 -40.91
C ASN A 312 -7.79 -6.82 -39.98
N ASP A 313 -7.48 -8.07 -40.29
CA ASP A 313 -7.78 -9.24 -39.45
C ASP A 313 -6.75 -9.46 -38.30
N GLN A 314 -5.71 -8.59 -38.15
CA GLN A 314 -4.61 -8.69 -37.18
C GLN A 314 -4.63 -7.63 -36.08
#